data_AF-U9U567-F1
#
_entry.id   AF-U9U567-F1
#
_cell.length_a   1.000
_cell.length_b   1.000
_cell.length_c   1.000
_cell.angle_alpha   90.00
_cell.angle_beta   90.00
_cell.angle_gamma   90.00
#
_symmetry.space_group_name_H-M   'P 1'
#
loop_
_entity.id
_entity.type
_entity.pdbx_description
1 polymer ?
#
loop_
_entity_poly.entity_id
_entity_poly.type
_entity_poly.pdbx_seq_one_letter_code
_entity_poly.pdbx_strand_id
1 'polypeptide(L)'
;MSGSRNRYGRRSSYQHRQHQTQSHFQHSHSQENRESAKLSRIHSLLSRISDENERRLSHVHQINSLLSDPCSSWEKMQIFDAVTRIQGNSSVFETVFEDIRATVNFKTTVAKCLALIAFNLNNEISSYFHWLFERLQITSTNSIEREKERKIWLLFSLKEVLSRNVSGTSQNVSTSGPFQQFIPGLLQDLEGLLDSMDRSDCFPGILEVLEKIAEKYPQEFGERFQDVIDLLVGWYIDTSVSDSLQSLIAETFKKLRPFWSQYLNFAYELMSHFLADMEVFTGVTVSQEGPQIDKKTAEEETIQSNIKALLSCFHAVADAVATILPQVSSDEFNETTINESTHPYDRLRAWIIKFILVIGEMYMDAEWFEKGASCIKSL
;
A
#
# COMPACT_ATOMS: atom_id res chain seq x y z
N MET A 1 -91.88 -44.84 -30.76
CA MET A 1 -91.79 -45.84 -29.69
C MET A 1 -90.49 -45.60 -28.93
N SER A 2 -90.58 -45.43 -27.59
CA SER A 2 -89.59 -45.74 -26.52
C SER A 2 -88.09 -45.41 -26.75
N GLY A 3 -87.33 -44.73 -25.88
CA GLY A 3 -87.49 -44.29 -24.49
C GLY A 3 -86.12 -44.28 -23.76
N SER A 4 -85.76 -43.12 -23.17
CA SER A 4 -85.05 -42.91 -21.88
C SER A 4 -83.51 -43.10 -21.69
N ARG A 5 -82.91 -41.99 -21.18
CA ARG A 5 -82.04 -41.79 -19.97
C ARG A 5 -80.52 -41.46 -20.11
N ASN A 6 -80.23 -40.19 -19.74
CA ASN A 6 -79.28 -39.68 -18.72
C ASN A 6 -77.78 -39.34 -19.00
N ARG A 7 -77.45 -38.08 -18.59
CA ARG A 7 -76.20 -37.48 -18.01
C ARG A 7 -74.91 -37.50 -18.88
N TYR A 8 -74.04 -36.48 -18.94
CA TYR A 8 -73.61 -35.43 -18.02
C TYR A 8 -73.21 -34.16 -18.81
N GLY A 9 -73.46 -33.00 -18.20
CA GLY A 9 -72.96 -31.70 -18.67
C GLY A 9 -71.48 -31.48 -18.36
N ARG A 10 -70.78 -30.76 -19.25
CA ARG A 10 -69.47 -30.14 -19.00
C ARG A 10 -69.58 -28.62 -19.18
N ARG A 11 -69.74 -27.90 -18.06
CA ARG A 11 -69.27 -26.52 -17.90
C ARG A 11 -67.91 -26.62 -17.21
N SER A 12 -66.83 -26.24 -17.87
CA SER A 12 -65.55 -26.00 -17.20
C SER A 12 -65.44 -24.51 -16.93
N SER A 13 -65.56 -24.17 -15.65
CA SER A 13 -65.35 -22.86 -15.07
C SER A 13 -63.87 -22.45 -15.19
N TYR A 14 -63.63 -21.31 -15.83
CA TYR A 14 -62.37 -20.56 -15.74
C TYR A 14 -62.30 -19.89 -14.38
N GLN A 15 -61.70 -20.55 -13.39
CA GLN A 15 -61.14 -19.88 -12.21
C GLN A 15 -59.87 -20.62 -11.79
N HIS A 16 -58.91 -19.85 -11.27
CA HIS A 16 -57.61 -20.25 -10.71
C HIS A 16 -56.40 -20.36 -11.66
N ARG A 17 -55.84 -19.19 -12.03
CA ARG A 17 -54.38 -19.02 -12.19
C ARG A 17 -53.95 -17.53 -12.06
N GLN A 18 -54.34 -16.86 -10.97
CA GLN A 18 -53.90 -15.47 -10.69
C GLN A 18 -53.03 -15.30 -9.44
N HIS A 19 -52.81 -16.34 -8.63
CA HIS A 19 -52.10 -16.18 -7.35
C HIS A 19 -50.57 -16.39 -7.38
N GLN A 20 -49.97 -16.83 -8.49
CA GLN A 20 -48.50 -17.04 -8.56
C GLN A 20 -47.72 -15.91 -9.23
N THR A 21 -48.36 -15.08 -10.08
CA THR A 21 -47.71 -13.92 -10.70
C THR A 21 -47.72 -12.70 -9.78
N GLN A 22 -48.74 -12.56 -8.93
CA GLN A 22 -48.88 -11.41 -8.03
C GLN A 22 -47.80 -11.38 -6.92
N SER A 23 -47.39 -12.54 -6.39
CA SER A 23 -46.34 -12.62 -5.36
C SER A 23 -44.96 -12.26 -5.91
N HIS A 24 -44.65 -12.62 -7.15
CA HIS A 24 -43.36 -12.31 -7.78
C HIS A 24 -43.23 -10.82 -8.12
N PHE A 25 -44.33 -10.19 -8.55
CA PHE A 25 -44.40 -8.74 -8.78
C PHE A 25 -44.39 -7.93 -7.48
N GLN A 26 -45.10 -8.37 -6.43
CA GLN A 26 -45.05 -7.72 -5.12
C GLN A 26 -43.67 -7.83 -4.47
N HIS A 27 -43.00 -8.98 -4.60
CA HIS A 27 -41.64 -9.15 -4.08
C HIS A 27 -40.64 -8.25 -4.82
N SER A 28 -40.72 -8.18 -6.15
CA SER A 28 -39.86 -7.29 -6.97
C SER A 28 -40.05 -5.81 -6.60
N HIS A 29 -41.29 -5.33 -6.52
CA HIS A 29 -41.56 -3.94 -6.15
C HIS A 29 -41.22 -3.62 -4.69
N SER A 30 -41.41 -4.56 -3.76
CA SER A 30 -41.02 -4.37 -2.37
C SER A 30 -39.49 -4.27 -2.20
N GLN A 31 -38.75 -5.02 -3.03
CA GLN A 31 -37.31 -5.01 -3.04
C GLN A 31 -36.77 -3.72 -3.67
N GLU A 32 -37.24 -3.33 -4.85
CA GLU A 32 -36.90 -2.03 -5.48
C GLU A 32 -37.19 -0.84 -4.56
N ASN A 33 -38.33 -0.85 -3.86
CA ASN A 33 -38.67 0.20 -2.89
C ASN A 33 -37.72 0.22 -1.69
N ARG A 34 -37.25 -0.94 -1.23
CA ARG A 34 -36.29 -1.04 -0.12
C ARG A 34 -34.90 -0.56 -0.55
N GLU A 35 -34.46 -0.92 -1.76
CA GLU A 35 -33.19 -0.47 -2.35
C GLU A 35 -33.18 1.05 -2.52
N SER A 36 -34.28 1.62 -3.02
CA SER A 36 -34.49 3.07 -3.14
C SER A 36 -34.48 3.78 -1.78
N ALA A 37 -35.12 3.20 -0.75
CA ALA A 37 -35.18 3.79 0.59
C ALA A 37 -33.80 3.82 1.28
N LYS A 38 -33.02 2.74 1.16
CA LYS A 38 -31.65 2.65 1.72
C LYS A 38 -30.74 3.70 1.10
N LEU A 39 -30.74 3.81 -0.23
CA LEU A 39 -29.97 4.82 -0.96
C LEU A 39 -30.41 6.24 -0.57
N SER A 40 -31.71 6.50 -0.52
CA SER A 40 -32.25 7.81 -0.09
C SER A 40 -31.79 8.17 1.31
N ARG A 41 -31.76 7.19 2.23
CA ARG A 41 -31.28 7.39 3.60
C ARG A 41 -29.79 7.73 3.63
N ILE A 42 -28.98 7.03 2.84
CA ILE A 42 -27.54 7.29 2.70
C ILE A 42 -27.30 8.71 2.17
N HIS A 43 -27.96 9.11 1.08
CA HIS A 43 -27.85 10.47 0.55
C HIS A 43 -28.21 11.54 1.59
N SER A 44 -29.29 11.33 2.36
CA SER A 44 -29.67 12.24 3.44
C SER A 44 -28.65 12.29 4.59
N LEU A 45 -27.91 11.21 4.84
CA LEU A 45 -26.85 11.19 5.86
C LEU A 45 -25.58 11.87 5.34
N LEU A 46 -25.21 11.64 4.08
CA LEU A 46 -24.07 12.26 3.41
C LEU A 46 -24.21 13.78 3.36
N SER A 47 -25.39 14.31 3.02
CA SER A 47 -25.61 15.77 3.01
C SER A 47 -25.36 16.39 4.38
N ARG A 48 -25.71 15.67 5.47
CA ARG A 48 -25.52 16.13 6.86
C ARG A 48 -24.12 15.88 7.41
N ILE A 49 -23.27 15.14 6.69
CA ILE A 49 -21.85 14.98 6.99
C ILE A 49 -21.07 16.19 6.49
N SER A 50 -21.53 16.83 5.41
CA SER A 50 -20.96 18.09 4.91
C SER A 50 -21.22 19.28 5.85
N ASP A 51 -22.36 19.28 6.55
CA ASP A 51 -22.71 20.35 7.48
C ASP A 51 -21.82 20.33 8.74
N GLU A 52 -21.28 21.47 9.16
CA GLU A 52 -20.53 21.60 10.43
C GLU A 52 -21.47 21.46 11.65
N ASN A 53 -21.71 20.21 12.06
CA ASN A 53 -22.55 19.85 13.21
C ASN A 53 -21.85 18.78 14.08
N GLU A 54 -22.07 18.82 15.40
CA GLU A 54 -21.56 17.83 16.36
C GLU A 54 -22.03 16.39 16.05
N ARG A 55 -23.16 16.23 15.35
CA ARG A 55 -23.75 14.92 15.03
C ARG A 55 -23.14 14.22 13.81
N ARG A 56 -22.22 14.85 13.07
CA ARG A 56 -21.62 14.28 11.84
C ARG A 56 -21.06 12.88 12.06
N LEU A 57 -20.35 12.65 13.17
CA LEU A 57 -19.78 11.34 13.50
C LEU A 57 -20.86 10.25 13.63
N SER A 58 -21.99 10.57 14.28
CA SER A 58 -23.13 9.64 14.39
C SER A 58 -23.73 9.31 13.03
N HIS A 59 -23.78 10.28 12.10
CA HIS A 59 -24.25 10.02 10.74
C HIS A 59 -23.36 9.01 10.00
N VAL A 60 -22.04 9.09 10.16
CA VAL A 60 -21.11 8.11 9.56
C VAL A 60 -21.32 6.71 10.16
N HIS A 61 -21.50 6.60 11.47
CA HIS A 61 -21.83 5.33 12.11
C HIS A 61 -23.15 4.73 11.63
N GLN A 62 -24.16 5.57 11.36
CA GLN A 62 -25.42 5.11 10.77
C GLN A 62 -25.21 4.58 9.35
N ILE A 63 -24.37 5.22 8.53
CA ILE A 63 -24.00 4.70 7.21
C ILE A 63 -23.32 3.32 7.35
N ASN A 64 -22.36 3.16 8.25
CA ASN A 64 -21.70 1.88 8.48
C ASN A 64 -22.67 0.76 8.90
N SER A 65 -23.66 1.09 9.73
CA SER A 65 -24.72 0.15 10.11
C SER A 65 -25.54 -0.29 8.89
N LEU A 66 -25.96 0.66 8.04
CA LEU A 66 -26.67 0.35 6.79
C LEU A 66 -25.82 -0.48 5.82
N LEU A 67 -24.51 -0.26 5.76
CA LEU A 67 -23.59 -1.03 4.93
C LEU A 67 -23.36 -2.47 5.39
N SER A 68 -23.77 -2.79 6.63
CA SER A 68 -23.71 -4.16 7.17
C SER A 68 -24.87 -5.02 6.66
N ASP A 69 -25.98 -4.39 6.26
CA ASP A 69 -27.08 -5.09 5.62
C ASP A 69 -26.69 -5.50 4.18
N PRO A 70 -27.09 -6.69 3.70
CA PRO A 70 -26.84 -7.11 2.32
C PRO A 70 -27.26 -6.05 1.29
N CYS A 71 -26.38 -5.80 0.32
CA CYS A 71 -26.63 -4.90 -0.81
C CYS A 71 -26.51 -5.68 -2.13
N SER A 72 -27.38 -5.37 -3.09
CA SER A 72 -27.21 -5.79 -4.48
C SER A 72 -25.96 -5.15 -5.10
N SER A 73 -25.43 -5.72 -6.19
CA SER A 73 -24.29 -5.13 -6.91
C SER A 73 -24.58 -3.71 -7.39
N TRP A 74 -25.82 -3.45 -7.83
CA TRP A 74 -26.25 -2.12 -8.24
C TRP A 74 -26.25 -1.15 -7.05
N GLU A 75 -26.84 -1.53 -5.91
CA GLU A 75 -26.82 -0.68 -4.71
C GLU A 75 -25.40 -0.33 -4.26
N LYS A 76 -24.48 -1.30 -4.30
CA LYS A 76 -23.07 -1.08 -3.95
C LYS A 76 -22.42 0.01 -4.80
N MET A 77 -22.61 -0.05 -6.12
CA MET A 77 -22.11 0.96 -7.04
C MET A 77 -22.78 2.32 -6.83
N GLN A 78 -24.10 2.35 -6.65
CA GLN A 78 -24.80 3.62 -6.37
C GLN A 78 -24.34 4.28 -5.06
N ILE A 79 -24.05 3.48 -4.02
CA ILE A 79 -23.50 3.99 -2.76
C ILE A 79 -22.08 4.52 -2.97
N PHE A 80 -21.25 3.79 -3.71
CA PHE A 80 -19.90 4.24 -4.05
C PHE A 80 -19.95 5.58 -4.80
N ASP A 81 -20.74 5.65 -5.87
CA ASP A 81 -20.98 6.88 -6.63
C ASP A 81 -21.50 8.02 -5.75
N ALA A 82 -22.41 7.74 -4.80
CA ALA A 82 -22.93 8.78 -3.91
C ALA A 82 -21.84 9.44 -3.05
N VAL A 83 -20.81 8.68 -2.69
CA VAL A 83 -19.70 9.14 -1.84
C VAL A 83 -18.57 9.76 -2.65
N THR A 84 -18.30 9.24 -3.85
CA THR A 84 -17.18 9.67 -4.70
C THR A 84 -17.56 10.73 -5.72
N ARG A 85 -18.86 10.95 -5.97
CA ARG A 85 -19.34 12.00 -6.88
C ARG A 85 -18.84 13.36 -6.41
N ILE A 86 -18.08 13.99 -7.30
CA ILE A 86 -17.55 15.33 -7.09
C ILE A 86 -18.70 16.34 -7.10
N GLN A 87 -18.73 17.21 -6.10
CA GLN A 87 -19.61 18.37 -6.04
C GLN A 87 -18.74 19.63 -6.03
N GLY A 88 -18.57 20.26 -7.19
CA GLY A 88 -17.55 21.32 -7.37
C GLY A 88 -16.17 20.72 -7.61
N ASN A 89 -15.26 20.86 -6.64
CA ASN A 89 -13.88 20.39 -6.75
C ASN A 89 -13.58 19.09 -5.99
N SER A 90 -14.42 18.72 -5.01
CA SER A 90 -14.17 17.61 -4.10
C SER A 90 -15.46 16.82 -3.87
N SER A 91 -15.34 15.52 -3.56
CA SER A 91 -16.47 14.72 -3.06
C SER A 91 -16.79 15.01 -1.58
N VAL A 92 -17.91 14.48 -1.08
CA VAL A 92 -18.33 14.68 0.33
C VAL A 92 -17.25 14.21 1.30
N PHE A 93 -16.62 13.07 1.07
CA PHE A 93 -15.56 12.58 1.96
C PHE A 93 -14.25 13.34 1.79
N GLU A 94 -13.91 13.77 0.57
CA GLU A 94 -12.72 14.60 0.35
C GLU A 94 -12.83 15.95 1.06
N THR A 95 -14.01 16.59 1.07
CA THR A 95 -14.19 17.83 1.85
C THR A 95 -13.94 17.64 3.34
N VAL A 96 -14.27 16.45 3.90
CA VAL A 96 -13.93 16.10 5.29
C VAL A 96 -12.43 15.88 5.44
N PHE A 97 -11.77 15.21 4.50
CA PHE A 97 -10.34 14.96 4.55
C PHE A 97 -9.53 16.26 4.44
N GLU A 98 -9.95 17.18 3.56
CA GLU A 98 -9.35 18.49 3.36
C GLU A 98 -9.61 19.47 4.54
N ASP A 99 -10.60 19.21 5.39
CA ASP A 99 -10.90 20.08 6.53
C ASP A 99 -9.86 19.90 7.65
N ILE A 100 -8.91 20.83 7.73
CA ILE A 100 -7.83 20.84 8.73
C ILE A 100 -8.39 20.94 10.16
N ARG A 101 -9.61 21.48 10.33
CA ARG A 101 -10.25 21.64 11.65
C ARG A 101 -10.98 20.38 12.11
N ALA A 102 -11.23 19.43 11.20
CA ALA A 102 -11.89 18.18 11.53
C ALA A 102 -11.00 17.29 12.40
N THR A 103 -11.57 16.72 13.46
CA THR A 103 -10.81 15.86 14.37
C THR A 103 -10.31 14.58 13.69
N VAL A 104 -9.14 14.09 14.12
CA VAL A 104 -8.54 12.84 13.63
C VAL A 104 -9.52 11.66 13.78
N ASN A 105 -10.26 11.57 14.89
CA ASN A 105 -11.24 10.51 15.10
C ASN A 105 -12.37 10.53 14.05
N PHE A 106 -12.84 11.73 13.70
CA PHE A 106 -13.87 11.88 12.69
C PHE A 106 -13.35 11.50 11.30
N LYS A 107 -12.18 12.00 10.89
CA LYS A 107 -11.55 11.63 9.61
C LYS A 107 -11.27 10.13 9.52
N THR A 108 -10.77 9.53 10.61
CA THR A 108 -10.56 8.07 10.73
C THR A 108 -11.86 7.30 10.50
N THR A 109 -12.96 7.75 11.10
CA THR A 109 -14.27 7.08 10.96
C THR A 109 -14.80 7.20 9.53
N VAL A 110 -14.60 8.34 8.87
CA VAL A 110 -14.96 8.55 7.46
C VAL A 110 -14.09 7.70 6.53
N ALA A 111 -12.77 7.65 6.73
CA ALA A 111 -11.88 6.82 5.93
C ALA A 111 -12.18 5.32 6.09
N LYS A 112 -12.52 4.86 7.30
CA LYS A 112 -12.98 3.49 7.54
C LYS A 112 -14.34 3.19 6.90
N CYS A 113 -15.22 4.18 6.81
CA CYS A 113 -16.49 4.08 6.07
C CYS A 113 -16.24 3.94 4.57
N LEU A 114 -15.37 4.78 3.99
CA LEU A 114 -14.94 4.66 2.59
C LEU A 114 -14.34 3.27 2.31
N ALA A 115 -13.49 2.77 3.21
CA ALA A 115 -12.92 1.45 3.11
C ALA A 115 -13.97 0.32 3.16
N LEU A 116 -15.04 0.47 3.96
CA LEU A 116 -16.15 -0.49 3.99
C LEU A 116 -16.91 -0.50 2.66
N ILE A 117 -17.17 0.67 2.09
CA ILE A 117 -17.84 0.82 0.80
C ILE A 117 -17.01 0.14 -0.29
N ALA A 118 -15.71 0.48 -0.37
CA ALA A 118 -14.78 -0.11 -1.33
C ALA A 118 -14.65 -1.63 -1.17
N PHE A 119 -14.53 -2.12 0.07
CA PHE A 119 -14.47 -3.56 0.34
C PHE A 119 -15.74 -4.28 -0.15
N ASN A 120 -16.92 -3.67 0.05
CA ASN A 120 -18.19 -4.23 -0.37
C ASN A 120 -18.36 -4.31 -1.90
N LEU A 121 -17.57 -3.56 -2.70
CA LEU A 121 -17.60 -3.63 -4.16
C LEU A 121 -17.18 -5.01 -4.69
N ASN A 122 -16.40 -5.77 -3.93
CA ASN A 122 -15.90 -7.10 -4.31
C ASN A 122 -15.21 -7.06 -5.69
N ASN A 123 -15.83 -7.65 -6.72
CA ASN A 123 -15.29 -7.70 -8.09
C ASN A 123 -15.22 -6.32 -8.77
N GLU A 124 -15.97 -5.33 -8.28
CA GLU A 124 -15.98 -3.96 -8.81
C GLU A 124 -14.97 -3.04 -8.10
N ILE A 125 -14.08 -3.59 -7.25
CA ILE A 125 -13.11 -2.78 -6.49
C ILE A 125 -12.15 -1.97 -7.38
N SER A 126 -11.94 -2.39 -8.63
CA SER A 126 -11.17 -1.61 -9.60
C SER A 126 -11.69 -0.19 -9.79
N SER A 127 -13.00 0.04 -9.67
CA SER A 127 -13.59 1.39 -9.72
C SER A 127 -13.11 2.27 -8.57
N TYR A 128 -12.92 1.69 -7.38
CA TYR A 128 -12.33 2.38 -6.24
C TYR A 128 -10.85 2.67 -6.46
N PHE A 129 -10.05 1.71 -6.94
CA PHE A 129 -8.63 1.94 -7.20
C PHE A 129 -8.43 3.03 -8.26
N HIS A 130 -9.14 2.95 -9.39
CA HIS A 130 -9.06 3.95 -10.44
C HIS A 130 -9.40 5.35 -9.91
N TRP A 131 -10.53 5.48 -9.20
CA TRP A 131 -10.92 6.75 -8.58
C TRP A 131 -9.86 7.23 -7.57
N LEU A 132 -9.34 6.35 -6.72
CA LEU A 132 -8.37 6.69 -5.69
C LEU A 132 -7.09 7.28 -6.30
N PHE A 133 -6.50 6.63 -7.30
CA PHE A 133 -5.26 7.10 -7.92
C PHE A 133 -5.47 8.36 -8.76
N GLU A 134 -6.62 8.52 -9.41
CA GLU A 134 -7.00 9.80 -10.02
C GLU A 134 -6.95 10.92 -8.97
N ARG A 135 -7.49 10.70 -7.76
CA ARG A 135 -7.47 11.71 -6.69
C ARG A 135 -6.09 11.93 -6.07
N LEU A 136 -5.25 10.89 -5.99
CA LEU A 136 -3.88 11.00 -5.47
C LEU A 136 -2.96 11.79 -6.41
N GLN A 137 -3.21 11.72 -7.72
CA GLN A 137 -2.45 12.47 -8.73
C GLN A 137 -2.88 13.94 -8.86
N ILE A 138 -4.10 14.30 -8.45
CA ILE A 138 -4.55 15.70 -8.48
C ILE A 138 -3.69 16.55 -7.55
N THR A 139 -3.01 17.52 -8.16
CA THR A 139 -2.23 18.56 -7.48
C THR A 139 -3.03 19.86 -7.46
N SER A 140 -3.17 20.50 -6.29
CA SER A 140 -3.94 21.72 -6.11
C SER A 140 -3.03 22.92 -5.85
N THR A 141 -3.15 23.96 -6.67
CA THR A 141 -2.42 25.22 -6.46
C THR A 141 -2.96 26.06 -5.30
N ASN A 142 -4.20 25.80 -4.86
CA ASN A 142 -4.92 26.71 -3.96
C ASN A 142 -4.62 26.46 -2.47
N SER A 143 -4.27 25.23 -2.09
CA SER A 143 -3.86 24.90 -0.72
C SER A 143 -3.12 23.57 -0.67
N ILE A 144 -1.79 23.68 -0.57
CA ILE A 144 -0.86 22.57 -0.38
C ILE A 144 -1.22 21.71 0.85
N GLU A 145 -1.60 22.33 1.96
CA GLU A 145 -1.92 21.62 3.20
C GLU A 145 -3.19 20.76 3.06
N ARG A 146 -4.21 21.27 2.37
CA ARG A 146 -5.44 20.51 2.10
C ARG A 146 -5.19 19.33 1.17
N GLU A 147 -4.38 19.54 0.13
CA GLU A 147 -3.95 18.46 -0.76
C GLU A 147 -3.24 17.36 0.02
N LYS A 148 -2.27 17.74 0.87
CA LYS A 148 -1.54 16.80 1.74
C LYS A 148 -2.50 15.99 2.61
N GLU A 149 -3.40 16.65 3.34
CA GLU A 149 -4.38 15.98 4.18
C GLU A 149 -5.26 15.01 3.37
N ARG A 150 -5.76 15.44 2.21
CA ARG A 150 -6.54 14.58 1.32
C ARG A 150 -5.78 13.31 0.96
N LYS A 151 -4.54 13.43 0.47
CA LYS A 151 -3.71 12.27 0.07
C LYS A 151 -3.45 11.32 1.24
N ILE A 152 -3.15 11.84 2.43
CA ILE A 152 -2.95 11.03 3.65
C ILE A 152 -4.19 10.20 3.97
N TRP A 153 -5.37 10.81 4.00
CA TRP A 153 -6.61 10.10 4.37
C TRP A 153 -7.11 9.15 3.28
N LEU A 154 -6.84 9.44 2.01
CA LEU A 154 -7.10 8.52 0.91
C LEU A 154 -6.22 7.27 1.02
N LEU A 155 -4.91 7.41 1.25
CA LEU A 155 -3.99 6.28 1.47
C LEU A 155 -4.36 5.48 2.73
N PHE A 156 -4.74 6.16 3.81
CA PHE A 156 -5.24 5.50 5.01
C PHE A 156 -6.50 4.67 4.70
N SER A 157 -7.43 5.17 3.88
CA SER A 157 -8.60 4.39 3.46
C SER A 157 -8.21 3.14 2.66
N LEU A 158 -7.21 3.23 1.77
CA LEU A 158 -6.71 2.09 1.00
C LEU A 158 -6.09 1.02 1.91
N LYS A 159 -5.25 1.43 2.87
CA LYS A 159 -4.69 0.54 3.89
C LYS A 159 -5.80 -0.19 4.67
N GLU A 160 -6.87 0.52 5.04
CA GLU A 160 -8.02 -0.06 5.74
C GLU A 160 -8.79 -1.05 4.86
N VAL A 161 -8.88 -0.83 3.54
CA VAL A 161 -9.45 -1.81 2.59
C VAL A 161 -8.64 -3.11 2.61
N LEU A 162 -7.31 -3.01 2.50
CA LEU A 162 -6.40 -4.15 2.46
C LEU A 162 -6.32 -4.89 3.81
N SER A 163 -6.59 -4.21 4.92
CA SER A 163 -6.57 -4.79 6.26
C SER A 163 -7.82 -5.60 6.60
N ARG A 164 -8.90 -5.46 5.82
CA ARG A 164 -10.16 -6.15 6.06
C ARG A 164 -10.08 -7.62 5.64
N ASN A 165 -10.65 -8.49 6.45
CA ASN A 165 -10.80 -9.91 6.15
C ASN A 165 -12.27 -10.20 5.78
N VAL A 166 -12.48 -11.19 4.91
CA VAL A 166 -13.83 -11.68 4.61
C VAL A 166 -14.37 -12.40 5.85
N SER A 167 -15.48 -11.91 6.40
CA SER A 167 -16.14 -12.55 7.55
C SER A 167 -16.81 -13.84 7.07
N GLY A 168 -16.27 -15.00 7.44
CA GLY A 168 -16.92 -16.31 7.19
C GLY A 168 -16.06 -17.40 6.58
N THR A 169 -14.80 -17.14 6.19
CA THR A 169 -13.93 -18.21 5.70
C THR A 169 -13.30 -18.92 6.90
N SER A 170 -13.85 -20.09 7.23
CA SER A 170 -13.13 -21.10 8.02
C SER A 170 -11.73 -21.26 7.44
N GLN A 171 -10.70 -21.38 8.30
CA GLN A 171 -9.25 -21.37 8.05
C GLN A 171 -8.70 -22.31 6.94
N ASN A 172 -9.54 -22.90 6.10
CA ASN A 172 -9.20 -24.04 5.25
C ASN A 172 -9.57 -23.93 3.75
N VAL A 173 -9.94 -22.76 3.21
CA VAL A 173 -10.20 -22.65 1.75
C VAL A 173 -9.63 -21.36 1.17
N SER A 174 -8.63 -21.56 0.30
CA SER A 174 -7.93 -20.61 -0.57
C SER A 174 -7.08 -19.55 0.14
N THR A 175 -5.76 -19.71 0.04
CA THR A 175 -4.70 -18.76 0.43
C THR A 175 -4.75 -17.43 -0.32
N SER A 176 -5.72 -17.24 -1.21
CA SER A 176 -5.98 -16.06 -2.01
C SER A 176 -6.83 -15.04 -1.24
N GLY A 177 -6.27 -13.89 -0.84
CA GLY A 177 -7.06 -12.79 -0.30
C GLY A 177 -8.14 -12.30 -1.29
N PRO A 178 -9.20 -11.63 -0.83
CA PRO A 178 -10.38 -11.28 -1.66
C PRO A 178 -10.05 -10.41 -2.88
N PHE A 179 -8.90 -9.73 -2.88
CA PHE A 179 -8.49 -8.82 -3.93
C PHE A 179 -7.24 -9.27 -4.68
N GLN A 180 -6.79 -10.51 -4.51
CA GLN A 180 -5.52 -11.02 -5.04
C GLN A 180 -5.31 -10.66 -6.52
N GLN A 181 -6.32 -10.90 -7.37
CA GLN A 181 -6.25 -10.63 -8.81
C GLN A 181 -6.03 -9.15 -9.19
N PHE A 182 -6.31 -8.22 -8.27
CA PHE A 182 -6.16 -6.78 -8.49
C PHE A 182 -4.85 -6.22 -7.95
N ILE A 183 -4.13 -6.97 -7.11
CA ILE A 183 -2.90 -6.51 -6.45
C ILE A 183 -1.78 -6.17 -7.45
N PRO A 184 -1.54 -6.92 -8.54
CA PRO A 184 -0.50 -6.54 -9.50
C PRO A 184 -0.73 -5.16 -10.11
N GLY A 185 -1.98 -4.83 -10.47
CA GLY A 185 -2.34 -3.50 -10.97
C GLY A 185 -2.20 -2.42 -9.90
N LEU A 186 -2.63 -2.72 -8.66
CA LEU A 186 -2.47 -1.80 -7.54
C LEU A 186 -0.98 -1.49 -7.24
N LEU A 187 -0.10 -2.48 -7.33
CA LEU A 187 1.35 -2.28 -7.16
C LEU A 187 1.92 -1.40 -8.26
N GLN A 188 1.51 -1.62 -9.52
CA GLN A 188 1.90 -0.78 -10.65
C GLN A 188 1.44 0.68 -10.45
N ASP A 189 0.24 0.91 -9.95
CA ASP A 189 -0.26 2.26 -9.66
C ASP A 189 0.53 2.93 -8.52
N LEU A 190 0.94 2.17 -7.49
CA LEU A 190 1.77 2.65 -6.39
C LEU A 190 3.20 2.99 -6.83
N GLU A 191 3.81 2.14 -7.67
CA GLU A 191 5.11 2.39 -8.31
C GLU A 191 5.04 3.67 -9.14
N GLY A 192 4.03 3.80 -10.00
CA GLY A 192 3.83 5.00 -10.82
C GLY A 192 3.62 6.26 -9.98
N LEU A 193 2.92 6.15 -8.85
CA LEU A 193 2.76 7.27 -7.91
C LEU A 193 4.09 7.66 -7.25
N LEU A 194 4.91 6.69 -6.84
CA LEU A 194 6.24 6.90 -6.25
C LEU A 194 7.22 7.53 -7.25
N ASP A 195 7.16 7.12 -8.51
CA ASP A 195 8.02 7.61 -9.58
C ASP A 195 7.62 9.04 -10.02
N SER A 196 6.32 9.35 -10.00
CA SER A 196 5.82 10.65 -10.48
C SER A 196 5.72 11.74 -9.40
N MET A 197 5.95 11.44 -8.12
CA MET A 197 5.73 12.43 -7.06
C MET A 197 6.90 13.42 -6.95
N ASP A 198 6.58 14.71 -6.90
CA ASP A 198 7.58 15.75 -6.63
C ASP A 198 7.81 16.01 -5.13
N ARG A 199 6.94 15.45 -4.27
CA ARG A 199 6.89 15.75 -2.84
C ARG A 199 6.63 14.50 -2.01
N SER A 200 7.38 14.39 -0.93
CA SER A 200 7.35 13.23 -0.03
C SER A 200 6.21 13.24 1.00
N ASP A 201 5.27 14.19 0.93
CA ASP A 201 4.25 14.39 1.97
C ASP A 201 3.31 13.20 2.18
N CYS A 202 3.02 12.44 1.13
CA CYS A 202 2.15 11.27 1.20
C CYS A 202 2.93 9.95 1.27
N PHE A 203 4.27 10.02 1.23
CA PHE A 203 5.17 8.88 1.22
C PHE A 203 4.96 7.93 2.42
N PRO A 204 4.80 8.43 3.67
CA PRO A 204 4.50 7.55 4.80
C PRO A 204 3.25 6.69 4.59
N GLY A 205 2.20 7.25 3.99
CA GLY A 205 0.97 6.52 3.70
C GLY A 205 1.17 5.44 2.63
N ILE A 206 2.02 5.71 1.63
CA ILE A 206 2.37 4.73 0.60
C ILE A 206 3.16 3.57 1.20
N LEU A 207 4.13 3.85 2.08
CA LEU A 207 4.87 2.82 2.81
C LEU A 207 3.93 1.92 3.62
N GLU A 208 2.98 2.49 4.36
CA GLU A 208 2.00 1.71 5.13
C GLU A 208 1.12 0.81 4.24
N VAL A 209 0.80 1.26 3.03
CA VAL A 209 0.05 0.47 2.04
C VAL A 209 0.92 -0.65 1.49
N LEU A 210 2.14 -0.37 1.06
CA LEU A 210 3.09 -1.36 0.55
C LEU A 210 3.38 -2.45 1.59
N GLU A 211 3.63 -2.07 2.84
CA GLU A 211 3.79 -3.01 3.96
C GLU A 211 2.55 -3.89 4.14
N LYS A 212 1.35 -3.32 4.02
CA LYS A 212 0.11 -4.09 4.14
C LYS A 212 -0.08 -5.06 2.98
N ILE A 213 0.30 -4.67 1.76
CA ILE A 213 0.30 -5.57 0.59
C ILE A 213 1.30 -6.70 0.80
N ALA A 214 2.53 -6.38 1.22
CA ALA A 214 3.57 -7.36 1.51
C ALA A 214 3.14 -8.40 2.56
N GLU A 215 2.39 -7.97 3.59
CA GLU A 215 1.82 -8.86 4.62
C GLU A 215 0.70 -9.76 4.09
N LYS A 216 -0.23 -9.20 3.30
CA LYS A 216 -1.48 -9.88 2.90
C LYS A 216 -1.41 -10.63 1.57
N TYR A 217 -0.52 -10.19 0.69
CA TYR A 217 -0.37 -10.62 -0.69
C TYR A 217 1.13 -10.79 -1.02
N PRO A 218 1.85 -11.65 -0.26
CA PRO A 218 3.29 -11.77 -0.38
C PRO A 218 3.73 -12.32 -1.74
N GLN A 219 2.91 -13.13 -2.41
CA GLN A 219 3.26 -13.65 -3.73
C GLN A 219 3.33 -12.51 -4.74
N GLU A 220 2.28 -11.69 -4.82
CA GLU A 220 2.17 -10.58 -5.77
C GLU A 220 3.18 -9.48 -5.46
N PHE A 221 3.39 -9.19 -4.17
CA PHE A 221 4.42 -8.23 -3.75
C PHE A 221 5.83 -8.73 -4.11
N GLY A 222 6.08 -10.03 -3.94
CA GLY A 222 7.37 -10.65 -4.25
C GLY A 222 7.78 -10.47 -5.71
N GLU A 223 6.83 -10.48 -6.65
CA GLU A 223 7.08 -10.25 -8.09
C GLU A 223 7.54 -8.82 -8.40
N ARG A 224 7.20 -7.85 -7.55
CA ARG A 224 7.55 -6.43 -7.71
C ARG A 224 8.54 -5.92 -6.67
N PHE A 225 9.08 -6.82 -5.85
CA PHE A 225 9.91 -6.45 -4.71
C PHE A 225 11.12 -5.59 -5.11
N GLN A 226 11.86 -6.01 -6.14
CA GLN A 226 13.07 -5.29 -6.59
C GLN A 226 12.70 -3.90 -7.10
N ASP A 227 11.69 -3.78 -7.97
CA ASP A 227 11.19 -2.50 -8.50
C ASP A 227 10.79 -1.53 -7.37
N VAL A 228 10.08 -2.03 -6.36
CA VAL A 228 9.67 -1.22 -5.19
C VAL A 228 10.90 -0.77 -4.40
N ILE A 229 11.86 -1.67 -4.13
CA ILE A 229 13.08 -1.32 -3.40
C ILE A 229 13.90 -0.28 -4.16
N ASP A 230 14.05 -0.40 -5.48
CA ASP A 230 14.81 0.54 -6.29
C ASP A 230 14.22 1.96 -6.19
N LEU A 231 12.90 2.09 -6.23
CA LEU A 231 12.23 3.37 -5.98
C LEU A 231 12.49 3.88 -4.56
N LEU A 232 12.32 3.03 -3.55
CA LEU A 232 12.54 3.43 -2.15
C LEU A 232 13.99 3.85 -1.88
N VAL A 233 14.96 3.20 -2.51
CA VAL A 233 16.38 3.57 -2.45
C VAL A 233 16.61 4.93 -3.06
N GLY A 234 16.03 5.21 -4.24
CA GLY A 234 16.11 6.52 -4.88
C GLY A 234 15.61 7.63 -3.97
N TRP A 235 14.49 7.40 -3.27
CA TRP A 235 13.97 8.32 -2.26
C TRP A 235 14.81 8.40 -0.99
N TYR A 236 15.46 7.33 -0.58
CA TYR A 236 16.33 7.32 0.61
C TYR A 236 17.57 8.20 0.41
N ILE A 237 18.18 8.11 -0.77
CA ILE A 237 19.42 8.83 -1.10
C ILE A 237 19.17 10.29 -1.50
N ASP A 238 17.91 10.67 -1.75
CA ASP A 238 17.53 12.05 -2.00
C ASP A 238 17.77 12.92 -0.75
N THR A 239 18.73 13.82 -0.86
CA THR A 239 19.15 14.74 0.21
C THR A 239 18.10 15.78 0.60
N SER A 240 17.03 15.94 -0.20
CA SER A 240 15.90 16.82 0.11
C SER A 240 14.89 16.21 1.09
N VAL A 241 14.97 14.89 1.31
CA VAL A 241 14.07 14.15 2.19
C VAL A 241 14.43 14.37 3.66
N SER A 242 13.42 14.43 4.54
CA SER A 242 13.64 14.59 5.97
C SER A 242 14.17 13.31 6.63
N ASP A 243 15.01 13.45 7.66
CA ASP A 243 15.55 12.33 8.45
C ASP A 243 14.46 11.39 9.00
N SER A 244 13.29 11.95 9.34
CA SER A 244 12.13 11.18 9.79
C SER A 244 11.60 10.23 8.73
N LEU A 245 11.63 10.63 7.45
CA LEU A 245 11.18 9.81 6.35
C LEU A 245 12.25 8.80 5.96
N GLN A 246 13.54 9.18 5.94
CA GLN A 246 14.63 8.20 5.77
C GLN A 246 14.55 7.10 6.82
N SER A 247 14.30 7.46 8.09
CA SER A 247 14.08 6.49 9.17
C SER A 247 12.89 5.56 8.88
N LEU A 248 11.81 6.10 8.32
CA LEU A 248 10.63 5.31 7.96
C LEU A 248 10.94 4.32 6.83
N ILE A 249 11.68 4.75 5.81
CA ILE A 249 12.13 3.88 4.71
C ILE A 249 13.07 2.78 5.23
N ALA A 250 14.02 3.10 6.11
CA ALA A 250 14.88 2.10 6.75
C ALA A 250 14.09 1.05 7.53
N GLU A 251 13.05 1.47 8.27
CA GLU A 251 12.16 0.54 8.97
C GLU A 251 11.34 -0.32 7.99
N THR A 252 10.92 0.24 6.85
CA THR A 252 10.29 -0.54 5.77
C THR A 252 11.24 -1.62 5.25
N PHE A 253 12.51 -1.30 4.98
CA PHE A 253 13.51 -2.30 4.55
C PHE A 253 13.58 -3.48 5.52
N LYS A 254 13.54 -3.23 6.83
CA LYS A 254 13.53 -4.28 7.87
C LYS A 254 12.23 -5.08 7.86
N LYS A 255 11.06 -4.45 7.70
CA LYS A 255 9.78 -5.16 7.62
C LYS A 255 9.71 -6.07 6.39
N LEU A 256 10.44 -5.75 5.33
CA LEU A 256 10.53 -6.55 4.11
C LEU A 256 11.60 -7.66 4.14
N ARG A 257 12.20 -7.96 5.30
CA ARG A 257 13.14 -9.08 5.52
C ARG A 257 12.74 -10.41 4.87
N PRO A 258 11.47 -10.87 4.91
CA PRO A 258 11.07 -12.11 4.26
C PRO A 258 11.39 -12.14 2.75
N PHE A 259 11.34 -11.00 2.07
CA PHE A 259 11.61 -10.88 0.64
C PHE A 259 13.10 -10.80 0.35
N TRP A 260 13.87 -10.07 1.16
CA TRP A 260 15.34 -10.01 1.04
C TRP A 260 15.97 -11.41 1.03
N SER A 261 15.44 -12.35 1.81
CA SER A 261 15.93 -13.74 1.86
C SER A 261 15.83 -14.48 0.52
N GLN A 262 14.90 -14.08 -0.35
CA GLN A 262 14.67 -14.66 -1.68
C GLN A 262 15.46 -13.93 -2.76
N TYR A 263 15.93 -12.71 -2.47
CA TYR A 263 16.55 -11.78 -3.42
C TYR A 263 17.94 -11.31 -2.95
N LEU A 264 18.76 -12.21 -2.41
CA LEU A 264 20.09 -11.87 -1.89
C LEU A 264 21.07 -11.40 -2.97
N ASN A 265 20.97 -11.95 -4.18
CA ASN A 265 21.79 -11.50 -5.31
C ASN A 265 21.49 -10.04 -5.66
N PHE A 266 20.21 -9.66 -5.65
CA PHE A 266 19.80 -8.27 -5.83
C PHE A 266 20.36 -7.38 -4.71
N ALA A 267 20.30 -7.81 -3.44
CA ALA A 267 20.91 -7.05 -2.34
C ALA A 267 22.43 -6.83 -2.55
N TYR A 268 23.14 -7.87 -3.02
CA TYR A 268 24.56 -7.77 -3.37
C TYR A 268 24.80 -6.77 -4.50
N GLU A 269 24.03 -6.85 -5.59
CA GLU A 269 24.16 -5.95 -6.75
C GLU A 269 23.86 -4.50 -6.35
N LEU A 270 22.76 -4.27 -5.64
CA LEU A 270 22.36 -2.95 -5.14
C LEU A 270 23.45 -2.30 -4.30
N MET A 271 23.96 -3.01 -3.29
CA MET A 271 25.03 -2.46 -2.45
C MET A 271 26.34 -2.28 -3.23
N SER A 272 26.63 -3.14 -4.21
CA SER A 272 27.79 -2.97 -5.11
C SER A 272 27.66 -1.72 -5.97
N HIS A 273 26.46 -1.37 -6.42
CA HIS A 273 26.21 -0.11 -7.13
C HIS A 273 26.46 1.10 -6.23
N PHE A 274 26.04 1.07 -4.96
CA PHE A 274 26.38 2.15 -4.02
C PHE A 274 27.89 2.37 -3.89
N LEU A 275 28.68 1.29 -3.85
CA LEU A 275 30.14 1.39 -3.84
C LEU A 275 30.66 2.08 -5.11
N ALA A 276 30.25 1.57 -6.27
CA ALA A 276 30.68 2.10 -7.56
C ALA A 276 30.36 3.59 -7.69
N ASP A 277 29.18 4.01 -7.25
CA ASP A 277 28.78 5.42 -7.26
C ASP A 277 29.67 6.27 -6.34
N MET A 278 29.99 5.80 -5.13
CA MET A 278 30.91 6.50 -4.22
C MET A 278 32.33 6.64 -4.79
N GLU A 279 32.85 5.61 -5.46
CA GLU A 279 34.16 5.65 -6.13
C GLU A 279 34.18 6.70 -7.24
N VAL A 280 33.09 6.80 -8.01
CA VAL A 280 32.91 7.85 -9.03
C VAL A 280 32.85 9.23 -8.39
N PHE A 281 32.08 9.42 -7.31
CA PHE A 281 31.94 10.71 -6.63
C PHE A 281 33.24 11.21 -6.01
N THR A 282 34.09 10.30 -5.53
CA THR A 282 35.39 10.67 -4.93
C THR A 282 36.55 10.76 -5.92
N GLY A 283 36.37 10.22 -7.13
CA GLY A 283 37.46 10.04 -8.08
C GLY A 283 38.53 9.06 -7.58
N VAL A 284 38.22 8.26 -6.54
CA VAL A 284 39.10 7.24 -5.99
C VAL A 284 38.65 5.89 -6.51
N THR A 285 39.47 5.26 -7.35
CA THR A 285 39.24 3.89 -7.82
C THR A 285 39.99 2.91 -6.91
N VAL A 286 39.29 1.90 -6.37
CA VAL A 286 39.92 0.83 -5.60
C VAL A 286 40.46 -0.23 -6.56
N SER A 287 41.69 -0.02 -7.06
CA SER A 287 42.45 -1.06 -7.78
C SER A 287 43.43 -1.77 -6.84
N GLN A 288 43.90 -2.96 -7.22
CA GLN A 288 44.86 -3.77 -6.45
C GLN A 288 46.20 -3.06 -6.12
N GLU A 289 46.44 -1.85 -6.65
CA GLU A 289 47.65 -1.06 -6.44
C GLU A 289 47.44 0.20 -5.57
N GLY A 290 46.24 0.39 -4.99
CA GLY A 290 45.93 1.48 -4.03
C GLY A 290 45.18 2.68 -4.62
N PRO A 291 44.72 3.62 -3.76
CA PRO A 291 43.85 4.73 -4.15
C PRO A 291 44.61 5.84 -4.92
N GLN A 292 44.06 6.27 -6.06
CA GLN A 292 44.52 7.42 -6.85
C GLN A 292 43.47 8.54 -6.81
N ILE A 293 43.87 9.81 -6.65
CA ILE A 293 42.95 10.96 -6.48
C ILE A 293 43.16 11.97 -7.63
N ASP A 294 42.16 12.14 -8.50
CA ASP A 294 42.10 13.25 -9.45
C ASP A 294 41.25 14.40 -8.88
N LYS A 295 41.90 15.51 -8.52
CA LYS A 295 41.23 16.70 -7.95
C LYS A 295 40.46 17.48 -9.01
N LYS A 296 39.13 17.49 -8.95
CA LYS A 296 38.29 18.55 -9.53
C LYS A 296 37.68 19.39 -8.42
N THR A 297 37.85 20.70 -8.52
CA THR A 297 37.39 21.70 -7.53
C THR A 297 36.16 22.42 -8.06
N ALA A 298 34.99 21.87 -7.74
CA ALA A 298 33.68 22.52 -7.60
C ALA A 298 32.79 21.48 -6.88
N GLU A 299 32.03 21.90 -5.85
CA GLU A 299 31.01 21.07 -5.15
C GLU A 299 31.48 20.07 -4.07
N GLU A 300 32.52 20.37 -3.28
CA GLU A 300 32.95 19.49 -2.16
C GLU A 300 31.81 19.17 -1.16
N GLU A 301 30.94 20.13 -0.83
CA GLU A 301 29.82 19.93 0.09
C GLU A 301 28.74 19.00 -0.49
N THR A 302 28.38 19.16 -1.77
CA THR A 302 27.38 18.30 -2.44
C THR A 302 27.88 16.87 -2.64
N ILE A 303 29.17 16.73 -2.98
CA ILE A 303 29.81 15.42 -3.10
C ILE A 303 29.81 14.71 -1.73
N GLN A 304 30.11 15.44 -0.65
CA GLN A 304 30.05 14.90 0.71
C GLN A 304 28.62 14.50 1.13
N SER A 305 27.60 15.30 0.80
CA SER A 305 26.22 14.95 1.12
C SER A 305 25.75 13.70 0.37
N ASN A 306 26.12 13.55 -0.91
CA ASN A 306 25.78 12.38 -1.71
C ASN A 306 26.45 11.11 -1.19
N ILE A 307 27.73 11.18 -0.85
CA ILE A 307 28.47 10.05 -0.24
C ILE A 307 27.83 9.67 1.10
N LYS A 308 27.50 10.65 1.95
CA LYS A 308 26.83 10.38 3.24
C LYS A 308 25.45 9.72 3.06
N ALA A 309 24.68 10.15 2.06
CA ALA A 309 23.38 9.57 1.74
C ALA A 309 23.52 8.11 1.26
N LEU A 310 24.44 7.83 0.33
CA LEU A 310 24.73 6.48 -0.15
C LEU A 310 25.21 5.57 0.98
N LEU A 311 26.10 6.06 1.85
CA LEU A 311 26.58 5.32 3.02
C LEU A 311 25.43 5.00 3.97
N SER A 312 24.60 5.99 4.29
CA SER A 312 23.45 5.81 5.16
C SER A 312 22.45 4.80 4.57
N CYS A 313 22.27 4.79 3.25
CA CYS A 313 21.40 3.84 2.55
C CYS A 313 21.99 2.42 2.59
N PHE A 314 23.29 2.31 2.31
CA PHE A 314 24.03 1.06 2.46
C PHE A 314 23.82 0.47 3.86
N HIS A 315 24.00 1.28 4.91
CA HIS A 315 23.85 0.81 6.28
C HIS A 315 22.44 0.33 6.57
N ALA A 316 21.42 1.05 6.12
CA ALA A 316 20.03 0.65 6.29
C ALA A 316 19.70 -0.68 5.60
N VAL A 317 20.17 -0.88 4.36
CA VAL A 317 20.01 -2.15 3.62
C VAL A 317 20.82 -3.27 4.29
N ALA A 318 22.05 -3.00 4.68
CA ALA A 318 22.91 -3.96 5.37
C ALA A 318 22.29 -4.41 6.71
N ASP A 319 21.73 -3.51 7.51
CA ASP A 319 21.04 -3.85 8.78
C ASP A 319 19.74 -4.65 8.53
N ALA A 320 19.02 -4.36 7.45
CA ALA A 320 17.87 -5.15 7.06
C ALA A 320 18.28 -6.60 6.73
N VAL A 321 19.38 -6.78 5.97
CA VAL A 321 19.87 -8.08 5.51
C VAL A 321 20.68 -8.84 6.56
N ALA A 322 21.47 -8.18 7.40
CA ALA A 322 22.38 -8.83 8.36
C ALA A 322 21.64 -9.84 9.26
N THR A 323 20.47 -9.44 9.75
CA THR A 323 19.66 -10.28 10.64
C THR A 323 19.06 -11.54 10.01
N ILE A 324 19.02 -11.62 8.68
CA ILE A 324 18.54 -12.83 7.97
C ILE A 324 19.69 -13.76 7.58
N LEU A 325 20.95 -13.34 7.75
CA LEU A 325 22.12 -14.17 7.48
C LEU A 325 22.31 -15.18 8.65
N PRO A 326 22.50 -16.48 8.37
CA PRO A 326 22.67 -17.48 9.43
C PRO A 326 23.93 -17.21 10.24
N GLN A 327 23.81 -16.92 11.55
CA GLN A 327 24.97 -16.64 12.42
C GLN A 327 26.04 -17.74 12.29
N VAL A 328 27.25 -17.37 11.84
CA VAL A 328 28.38 -18.31 11.80
C VAL A 328 29.12 -18.20 13.12
N SER A 329 29.32 -19.33 13.79
CA SER A 329 30.13 -19.41 15.00
C SER A 329 31.54 -18.88 14.75
N SER A 330 32.09 -18.16 15.73
CA SER A 330 33.35 -17.41 15.70
C SER A 330 34.61 -18.20 15.30
N ASP A 331 34.51 -19.52 15.14
CA ASP A 331 35.63 -20.43 14.89
C ASP A 331 35.94 -20.66 13.40
N GLU A 332 35.12 -20.16 12.45
CA GLU A 332 35.33 -20.35 10.99
C GLU A 332 35.82 -19.10 10.23
N PHE A 333 36.12 -18.00 10.92
CA PHE A 333 36.71 -16.80 10.29
C PHE A 333 38.22 -16.92 10.11
N ASN A 334 38.67 -17.85 9.27
CA ASN A 334 40.04 -17.82 8.73
C ASN A 334 40.04 -17.08 7.39
N GLU A 335 40.91 -16.06 7.27
CA GLU A 335 41.10 -15.18 6.10
C GLU A 335 41.30 -15.91 4.76
N THR A 336 41.61 -17.20 4.80
CA THR A 336 41.82 -18.06 3.63
C THR A 336 40.53 -18.60 3.00
N THR A 337 39.39 -18.52 3.68
CA THR A 337 38.08 -19.06 3.23
C THR A 337 37.19 -18.02 2.54
N ILE A 338 37.63 -16.76 2.48
CA ILE A 338 36.88 -15.67 1.82
C ILE A 338 36.90 -15.82 0.29
N ASN A 339 37.84 -16.59 -0.26
CA ASN A 339 38.01 -16.70 -1.71
C ASN A 339 37.12 -17.75 -2.41
N GLU A 340 36.47 -18.67 -1.69
CA GLU A 340 35.69 -19.76 -2.32
C GLU A 340 34.47 -20.24 -1.49
N SER A 341 33.73 -19.36 -0.81
CA SER A 341 32.46 -19.78 -0.19
C SER A 341 31.36 -19.96 -1.26
N THR A 342 30.86 -21.19 -1.39
CA THR A 342 29.87 -21.59 -2.40
C THR A 342 28.45 -21.08 -2.14
N HIS A 343 28.15 -20.57 -0.93
CA HIS A 343 26.79 -20.20 -0.52
C HIS A 343 26.55 -18.68 -0.61
N PRO A 344 25.42 -18.21 -1.19
CA PRO A 344 25.14 -16.76 -1.38
C PRO A 344 25.17 -15.94 -0.08
N TYR A 345 24.74 -16.53 1.05
CA TYR A 345 24.81 -15.88 2.37
C TYR A 345 26.23 -15.52 2.82
N ASP A 346 27.19 -16.45 2.67
CA ASP A 346 28.56 -16.25 3.15
C ASP A 346 29.30 -15.23 2.27
N ARG A 347 29.02 -15.24 0.96
CA ARG A 347 29.51 -14.21 0.04
C ARG A 347 29.00 -12.83 0.44
N LEU A 348 27.70 -12.70 0.70
CA LEU A 348 27.09 -11.43 1.08
C LEU A 348 27.64 -10.92 2.42
N ARG A 349 27.78 -11.80 3.43
CA ARG A 349 28.39 -11.46 4.71
C ARG A 349 29.81 -10.92 4.55
N ALA A 350 30.68 -11.70 3.90
CA ALA A 350 32.09 -11.33 3.74
C ALA A 350 32.23 -10.00 3.00
N TRP A 351 31.36 -9.77 2.01
CA TRP A 351 31.33 -8.53 1.25
C TRP A 351 30.88 -7.32 2.09
N ILE A 352 29.82 -7.44 2.90
CA ILE A 352 29.39 -6.35 3.81
C ILE A 352 30.50 -5.99 4.81
N ILE A 353 31.15 -7.00 5.41
CA ILE A 353 32.26 -6.76 6.36
C ILE A 353 33.41 -6.02 5.65
N LYS A 354 33.83 -6.51 4.48
CA LYS A 354 34.91 -5.89 3.71
C LYS A 354 34.57 -4.46 3.33
N PHE A 355 33.34 -4.19 2.91
CA PHE A 355 32.88 -2.85 2.55
C PHE A 355 32.96 -1.90 3.76
N ILE A 356 32.42 -2.29 4.91
CA ILE A 356 32.43 -1.47 6.12
C ILE A 356 33.87 -1.10 6.52
N LEU A 357 34.79 -2.06 6.43
CA LEU A 357 36.21 -1.84 6.74
C LEU A 357 36.89 -0.89 5.74
N VAL A 358 36.72 -1.12 4.44
CA VAL A 358 37.33 -0.28 3.37
C VAL A 358 36.84 1.15 3.45
N ILE A 359 35.53 1.37 3.57
CA ILE A 359 34.96 2.71 3.71
C ILE A 359 35.41 3.36 5.01
N GLY A 360 35.43 2.60 6.11
CA GLY A 360 35.96 3.09 7.39
C GLY A 360 37.36 3.65 7.22
N GLU A 361 38.26 2.91 6.57
CA GLU A 361 39.63 3.34 6.30
C GLU A 361 39.71 4.57 5.39
N MET A 362 38.82 4.67 4.38
CA MET A 362 38.83 5.77 3.40
C MET A 362 38.29 7.10 3.94
N TYR A 363 37.22 7.08 4.75
CA TYR A 363 36.48 8.30 5.11
C TYR A 363 36.62 8.74 6.57
N MET A 364 37.20 7.90 7.44
CA MET A 364 37.52 8.25 8.85
C MET A 364 36.34 8.87 9.64
N ASP A 365 35.10 8.51 9.29
CA ASP A 365 33.90 9.03 9.95
C ASP A 365 33.55 8.16 11.18
N ALA A 366 33.60 8.77 12.37
CA ALA A 366 33.39 8.06 13.62
C ALA A 366 31.95 7.53 13.79
N GLU A 367 30.94 8.24 13.26
CA GLU A 367 29.54 7.83 13.34
C GLU A 367 29.29 6.61 12.43
N TRP A 368 29.90 6.62 11.24
CA TRP A 368 29.92 5.47 10.33
C TRP A 368 30.56 4.25 10.96
N PHE A 369 31.73 4.41 11.58
CA PHE A 369 32.42 3.31 12.25
C PHE A 369 31.59 2.69 13.37
N GLU A 370 30.89 3.50 14.18
CA GLU A 370 30.02 3.00 15.24
C GLU A 370 28.84 2.19 14.68
N LYS A 371 28.17 2.74 13.65
CA LYS A 371 27.06 2.07 12.94
C LYS A 371 27.53 0.78 12.25
N GLY A 372 28.67 0.83 11.58
CA GLY A 372 29.31 -0.30 10.91
C GLY A 372 29.73 -1.39 11.89
N ALA A 373 30.33 -1.03 13.02
CA ALA A 373 30.69 -1.98 14.07
C ALA A 373 29.46 -2.66 14.68
N SER A 374 28.34 -1.94 14.82
CA SER A 374 27.06 -2.53 15.23
C SER A 374 26.53 -3.53 14.20
N CYS A 375 26.63 -3.22 12.91
CA CYS A 375 26.24 -4.13 11.82
C CYS A 375 27.15 -5.38 11.77
N ILE A 376 28.47 -5.22 11.92
CA ILE A 376 29.40 -6.36 11.97
C ILE A 376 29.09 -7.30 13.14
N LYS A 377 28.64 -6.77 14.29
CA LYS A 377 28.22 -7.59 15.43
C LYS A 377 26.93 -8.38 15.19
N SER A 378 26.10 -7.96 14.23
CA SER A 378 24.84 -8.65 13.91
C SER A 378 24.98 -9.65 12.75
N LEU A 379 26.09 -9.59 12.00
CA LEU A 379 26.48 -10.51 10.91
C LEU A 379 27.12 -11.79 11.43
#